data_AF-A0A081BJA2-F1
#
_entry.id   AF-A0A081BJA2-F1
#
_cell.length_a   1.000
_cell.length_b   1.000
_cell.length_c   1.000
_cell.angle_alpha   90.00
_cell.angle_beta   90.00
_cell.angle_gamma   90.00
#
_symmetry.space_group_name_H-M   'P 1'
#
loop_
_entity.id
_entity.type
_entity.pdbx_description
1 polymer ?
#
loop_
_entity_poly.entity_id
_entity_poly.type
_entity_poly.pdbx_seq_one_letter_code
_entity_poly.pdbx_strand_id
1 'polypeptide(L)' 'MSREINSIAEDIITFQRKHNLTDNELAFNIHMTVERLHDIKSMESDPTPEEHKLIEQYFTRHA' A
#
# COMPACT_ATOMS: atom_id res chain seq x y z
N MET A 1 11.59 20.95 -1.21
CA MET A 1 10.33 20.42 -1.79
C MET A 1 10.05 19.09 -1.09
N SER A 2 9.42 19.15 0.08
CA SER A 2 9.17 18.01 0.97
C SER A 2 8.05 17.15 0.40
N ARG A 3 8.40 16.26 -0.54
CA ARG A 3 7.53 15.19 -1.06
C ARG A 3 7.53 14.00 -0.09
N GLU A 4 7.17 14.23 1.17
CA GLU A 4 7.27 13.17 2.21
C GLU A 4 5.92 12.73 2.77
N ILE A 5 4.80 13.23 2.22
CA ILE A 5 3.44 12.74 2.52
C ILE A 5 2.61 12.77 1.23
N ASN A 6 3.15 12.23 0.13
CA ASN A 6 2.29 11.88 -1.01
C ASN A 6 1.80 10.46 -0.75
N SER A 7 0.50 10.35 -0.50
CA SER A 7 -0.17 9.28 0.24
C SER A 7 0.25 7.87 -0.17
N ILE A 8 0.57 7.00 0.79
CA ILE A 8 0.80 5.56 0.60
C ILE A 8 -0.26 4.89 -0.31
N ALA A 9 -1.48 5.43 -0.33
CA ALA A 9 -2.58 5.06 -1.20
C ALA A 9 -2.22 5.19 -2.69
N GLU A 10 -1.58 6.29 -3.09
CA GLU A 10 -1.14 6.52 -4.47
C GLU A 10 -0.02 5.55 -4.86
N ASP A 11 0.93 5.30 -3.96
CA ASP A 11 1.98 4.32 -4.19
C ASP A 11 1.41 2.90 -4.33
N ILE A 12 0.45 2.52 -3.48
CA ILE A 12 -0.30 1.25 -3.59
C ILE A 12 -0.95 1.13 -4.97
N ILE A 13 -1.71 2.14 -5.41
CA ILE A 13 -2.41 2.12 -6.70
C ILE A 13 -1.42 2.03 -7.85
N THR A 14 -0.32 2.78 -7.77
CA THR A 14 0.73 2.80 -8.80
C THR A 14 1.44 1.45 -8.89
N PHE A 15 1.78 0.86 -7.75
CA PHE A 15 2.42 -0.44 -7.67
C PHE A 15 1.50 -1.54 -8.20
N GLN A 16 0.22 -1.55 -7.80
CA GLN A 16 -0.79 -2.48 -8.31
C GLN A 16 -0.90 -2.40 -9.84
N ARG A 17 -0.97 -1.19 -10.40
CA ARG A 17 -1.01 -1.00 -11.86
C ARG A 17 0.26 -1.45 -12.57
N LYS A 18 1.43 -1.15 -12.01
CA LYS A 18 2.73 -1.52 -12.59
C LYS A 18 2.92 -3.04 -12.63
N HIS A 19 2.45 -3.73 -11.60
CA HIS A 19 2.62 -5.19 -11.44
C HIS A 19 1.37 -6.01 -11.82
N ASN A 20 0.30 -5.36 -12.29
CA ASN A 20 -1.01 -5.99 -12.54
C ASN A 20 -1.54 -6.80 -11.34
N LEU A 21 -1.32 -6.29 -10.11
CA LEU A 21 -1.78 -6.94 -8.89
C LEU A 21 -3.19 -6.51 -8.53
N THR A 22 -3.98 -7.47 -8.08
CA THR A 22 -5.29 -7.21 -7.47
C THR A 22 -5.17 -6.76 -6.01
N ASP A 23 -6.22 -6.15 -5.47
CA ASP A 23 -6.31 -5.81 -4.04
C ASP A 23 -6.14 -7.04 -3.14
N ASN A 24 -6.74 -8.17 -3.53
CA ASN A 24 -6.59 -9.44 -2.82
C ASN A 24 -5.14 -9.92 -2.80
N GLU A 25 -4.44 -9.87 -3.93
CA GLU A 25 -3.05 -10.31 -4.00
C GLU A 25 -2.15 -9.40 -3.17
N LEU A 26 -2.28 -8.09 -3.30
CA LEU A 26 -1.46 -7.17 -2.52
C LEU A 26 -1.70 -7.35 -1.02
N ALA A 27 -2.97 -7.36 -0.59
CA ALA A 27 -3.35 -7.54 0.81
C ALA A 27 -2.81 -8.86 1.38
N PHE A 28 -2.91 -9.95 0.62
CA PHE A 28 -2.34 -11.24 0.99
C PHE A 28 -0.82 -11.19 1.17
N ASN A 29 -0.11 -10.53 0.26
CA ASN A 29 1.36 -10.47 0.29
C ASN A 29 1.91 -9.63 1.45
N ILE A 30 1.23 -8.54 1.82
CA ILE A 30 1.63 -7.66 2.92
C ILE A 30 0.97 -8.04 4.25
N HIS A 31 0.33 -9.21 4.30
CA HIS A 31 -0.35 -9.75 5.48
C HIS A 31 -1.39 -8.81 6.09
N MET A 32 -2.18 -8.12 5.25
CA MET A 32 -3.31 -7.31 5.69
C MET A 32 -4.63 -7.79 5.08
N THR A 33 -5.75 -7.32 5.62
CA THR A 33 -7.06 -7.60 5.02
C THR A 33 -7.33 -6.67 3.85
N VAL A 34 -8.16 -7.13 2.93
CA VAL A 34 -8.56 -6.36 1.74
C VAL A 34 -9.34 -5.11 2.15
N GLU A 35 -10.21 -5.23 3.16
CA GLU A 35 -10.92 -4.10 3.75
C GLU A 35 -9.93 -3.05 4.29
N ARG A 36 -8.91 -3.48 5.04
CA ARG A 36 -7.89 -2.56 5.57
C ARG A 36 -7.12 -1.85 4.46
N LEU A 37 -6.78 -2.57 3.38
CA LEU A 37 -6.17 -2.00 2.19
C LEU A 37 -7.10 -0.97 1.52
N HIS A 38 -8.41 -1.23 1.46
CA HIS A 38 -9.40 -0.28 0.94
C HIS A 38 -9.53 0.97 1.80
N ASP A 39 -9.51 0.85 3.13
CA ASP A 39 -9.57 2.01 4.03
C ASP A 39 -8.38 2.95 3.79
N ILE A 40 -7.19 2.36 3.66
CA ILE A 40 -5.94 3.10 3.38
C ILE A 40 -6.01 3.73 1.98
N LYS A 41 -6.43 2.97 0.95
CA LYS A 41 -6.57 3.47 -0.43
C LYS A 41 -7.59 4.60 -0.55
N SER A 42 -8.67 4.54 0.23
CA SER A 42 -9.76 5.53 0.22
C SER A 42 -9.44 6.74 1.10
N MET A 43 -8.27 6.76 1.76
CA MET A 43 -7.91 7.77 2.77
C MET A 43 -8.92 7.84 3.93
N GLU A 44 -9.66 6.76 4.18
CA GLU A 44 -10.60 6.63 5.29
C GLU A 44 -9.86 6.36 6.61
N SER A 45 -8.67 5.75 6.53
CA SER A 45 -7.78 5.56 7.66
C SER A 45 -6.32 5.64 7.25
N ASP A 46 -5.50 6.26 8.09
CA ASP A 46 -4.06 6.21 7.96
C ASP A 46 -3.52 4.81 8.30
N PRO A 47 -2.51 4.32 7.55
CA PRO A 47 -1.81 3.11 7.93
C PRO A 47 -1.08 3.33 9.27
N THR A 48 -1.03 2.30 10.08
CA THR A 48 -0.13 2.27 11.23
C THR A 48 1.33 2.26 10.76
N PRO A 49 2.30 2.65 11.62
CA PRO A 49 3.72 2.58 11.28
C PRO A 49 4.18 1.18 10.87
N GLU A 50 3.56 0.13 11.41
CA GLU A 50 3.84 -1.26 11.06
C GLU A 50 3.34 -1.60 9.65
N GLU A 51 2.10 -1.21 9.32
CA GLU A 51 1.52 -1.40 7.98
C GLU A 51 2.31 -0.64 6.91
N HIS A 52 2.69 0.60 7.20
CA HIS A 52 3.53 1.40 6.30
C HIS A 52 4.84 0.67 5.99
N LYS A 53 5.50 0.15 7.03
CA LYS A 53 6.74 -0.61 6.89
C LYS A 53 6.56 -1.89 6.08
N LEU A 54 5.44 -2.61 6.24
CA LEU A 54 5.14 -3.82 5.46
C LEU A 54 4.96 -3.49 3.97
N ILE A 55 4.23 -2.41 3.67
CA ILE A 55 4.00 -1.93 2.30
C ILE A 55 5.32 -1.51 1.66
N GLU A 56 6.12 -0.68 2.34
CA GLU A 56 7.43 -0.25 1.86
C GLU A 56 8.40 -1.40 1.64
N GLN A 57 8.43 -2.38 2.56
CA GLN A 57 9.25 -3.58 2.41
C GLN A 57 8.84 -4.38 1.19
N TYR A 58 7.54 -4.52 0.94
CA TYR A 58 7.02 -5.20 -0.22
C TYR A 58 7.40 -4.47 -1.51
N PHE A 59 7.22 -3.14 -1.57
CA PHE A 59 7.64 -2.35 -2.72
C PHE A 59 9.14 -2.47 -2.97
N THR A 60 9.98 -2.35 -1.94
CA THR A 60 11.44 -2.46 -2.07
C THR A 60 11.86 -3.85 -2.56
N ARG A 61 11.18 -4.91 -2.11
CA ARG A 61 11.46 -6.29 -2.52
C ARG A 61 11.07 -6.57 -3.98
N HIS A 62 10.16 -5.78 -4.53
CA HIS A 62 9.56 -5.98 -5.85
C HIS A 62 9.69 -4.74 -6.77
N ALA A 63 10.58 -3.79 -6.47
CA ALA A 63 10.76 -2.51 -7.16
C ALA A 63 11.33 -2.64 -8.58
#